data_AF-A0A4Y9TBB0-F1
#
_entry.id   AF-A0A4Y9TBB0-F1
#
_cell.length_a   1.000
_cell.length_b   1.000
_cell.length_c   1.000
_cell.angle_alpha   90.00
_cell.angle_beta   90.00
_cell.angle_gamma   90.00
#
_symmetry.space_group_name_H-M   'P 1'
#
loop_
_entity.id
_entity.type
_entity.pdbx_description
1 polymer ?
#
loop_
_entity_poly.entity_id
_entity_poly.type
_entity_poly.pdbx_seq_one_letter_code
_entity_poly.pdbx_strand_id
1 'polypeptide(L)'
;MSNEESAGGSDLDSLEGVAACLAQAFESGDADVIAAALKAVADSKGLAELAAAAGVPRAELKAALNSGELSLDVTLAIMRVIDLHMPPSSDGAAIS
;
A
#
# COMPACT_ATOMS: atom_id res chain seq x y z
N MET A 1 -15.84 -23.27 10.23
CA MET A 1 -15.29 -23.06 8.87
C MET A 1 -13.94 -22.42 9.02
N SER A 2 -12.90 -23.16 8.65
CA SER A 2 -11.57 -22.63 8.44
C SER A 2 -11.67 -21.57 7.34
N ASN A 3 -11.40 -20.31 7.68
CA ASN A 3 -10.84 -19.39 6.70
C ASN A 3 -9.46 -19.00 7.21
N GLU A 4 -8.60 -20.01 7.17
CA GLU A 4 -7.17 -19.85 7.16
C GLU A 4 -6.84 -19.23 5.79
N GLU A 5 -6.52 -17.95 5.78
CA GLU A 5 -5.60 -17.37 4.79
C GLU A 5 -5.07 -16.05 5.39
N SER A 6 -4.22 -16.19 6.40
CA SER A 6 -3.17 -15.21 6.67
C SER A 6 -2.26 -15.14 5.45
N ALA A 7 -2.65 -14.35 4.44
CA ALA A 7 -1.77 -14.00 3.32
C ALA A 7 -1.80 -12.49 3.05
N GLY A 8 -1.97 -11.68 4.08
CA GLY A 8 -1.86 -10.22 3.97
C GLY A 8 -0.42 -9.77 4.20
N GLY A 9 0.50 -9.88 3.22
CA GLY A 9 1.78 -9.20 3.42
C GLY A 9 2.91 -9.36 2.40
N SER A 10 2.91 -10.36 1.51
CA SER A 10 4.16 -10.66 0.78
C SER A 10 4.07 -10.57 -0.74
N ASP A 11 2.87 -10.58 -1.32
CA ASP A 11 2.70 -10.51 -2.77
C ASP A 11 2.70 -9.06 -3.26
N LEU A 12 3.84 -8.38 -3.10
CA LEU A 12 4.11 -7.07 -3.70
C LEU A 12 4.17 -7.12 -5.25
N ASP A 13 3.83 -8.27 -5.86
CA ASP A 13 3.73 -8.41 -7.32
C ASP A 13 2.43 -7.78 -7.87
N SER A 14 1.44 -7.54 -7.01
CA SER A 14 0.12 -7.00 -7.39
C SER A 14 -0.22 -5.71 -6.63
N LEU A 15 -1.13 -4.91 -7.22
CA LEU A 15 -1.62 -3.66 -6.62
C LEU A 15 -2.21 -3.86 -5.22
N GLU A 16 -2.99 -4.93 -5.04
CA GLU A 16 -3.66 -5.27 -3.78
C GLU A 16 -2.66 -5.59 -2.66
N GLY A 17 -1.62 -6.37 -2.97
CA GLY A 17 -0.57 -6.70 -2.00
C GLY A 17 0.28 -5.47 -1.62
N VAL A 18 0.55 -4.59 -2.59
CA VAL A 18 1.21 -3.30 -2.33
C VAL A 18 0.35 -2.41 -1.43
N ALA A 19 -0.96 -2.29 -1.72
CA ALA A 19 -1.88 -1.49 -0.93
C ALA A 19 -2.00 -2.02 0.51
N ALA A 20 -2.14 -3.33 0.70
CA ALA A 20 -2.21 -3.97 2.01
C ALA A 20 -0.92 -3.80 2.82
N CYS A 21 0.25 -3.90 2.18
CA CYS A 21 1.54 -3.69 2.83
C CYS A 21 1.68 -2.25 3.37
N LEU A 22 1.35 -1.26 2.53
CA LEU A 22 1.39 0.15 2.93
C LEU A 22 0.36 0.46 4.01
N ALA A 23 -0.86 -0.05 3.90
CA ALA A 23 -1.91 0.15 4.90
C ALA A 23 -1.48 -0.36 6.28
N GLN A 24 -0.95 -1.59 6.37
CA GLN A 24 -0.43 -2.16 7.61
C GLN A 24 0.73 -1.35 8.19
N ALA A 25 1.64 -0.89 7.32
CA ALA A 25 2.76 -0.06 7.75
C ALA A 25 2.30 1.28 8.31
N PHE A 26 1.32 1.93 7.67
CA PHE A 26 0.71 3.17 8.18
C PHE A 26 -0.06 2.95 9.49
N GLU A 27 -0.79 1.82 9.63
CA GLU A 27 -1.46 1.45 10.89
C GLU A 27 -0.49 1.26 12.04
N SER A 28 0.69 0.67 11.76
CA SER A 28 1.71 0.47 12.78
C SER A 28 2.22 1.79 13.38
N GLY A 29 2.12 2.90 12.64
CA GLY A 29 2.55 4.24 13.08
C GLY A 29 4.06 4.40 13.29
N ASP A 30 4.86 3.39 12.93
CA ASP A 30 6.28 3.31 13.22
C ASP A 30 7.08 3.71 11.97
N ALA A 31 7.92 4.75 12.09
CA ALA A 31 8.60 5.35 10.95
C ALA A 31 9.55 4.36 10.25
N ASP A 32 10.22 3.48 11.00
CA ASP A 32 11.10 2.45 10.44
C ASP A 32 10.31 1.39 9.66
N VAL A 33 9.15 0.99 10.18
CA VAL A 33 8.25 0.03 9.51
C VAL A 33 7.69 0.62 8.22
N ILE A 34 7.28 1.89 8.25
CA ILE A 34 6.81 2.62 7.07
C ILE A 34 7.94 2.72 6.04
N ALA A 35 9.13 3.13 6.44
CA ALA A 35 10.27 3.23 5.52
C ALA A 35 10.64 1.88 4.88
N ALA A 36 10.59 0.78 5.66
CA ALA A 36 10.84 -0.57 5.17
C ALA A 36 9.79 -1.01 4.14
N ALA A 37 8.51 -0.79 4.43
CA ALA A 37 7.42 -1.09 3.50
C ALA A 37 7.52 -0.30 2.19
N LEU A 38 7.81 1.01 2.28
CA LEU A 38 8.02 1.86 1.11
C LEU A 38 9.17 1.34 0.24
N LYS A 39 10.29 0.93 0.86
CA LYS A 39 11.42 0.32 0.14
C LYS A 39 11.04 -1.00 -0.53
N ALA A 40 10.28 -1.86 0.16
CA ALA A 40 9.82 -3.12 -0.40
C ALA A 40 8.92 -2.89 -1.63
N VAL A 41 7.99 -1.93 -1.55
CA VAL A 41 7.15 -1.52 -2.68
C VAL A 41 7.99 -0.95 -3.82
N ALA A 42 9.03 -0.16 -3.54
CA ALA A 42 9.88 0.45 -4.56
C ALA A 42 10.64 -0.56 -5.43
N ASP A 43 10.95 -1.74 -4.88
CA ASP A 43 11.63 -2.83 -5.59
C ASP A 43 10.66 -3.82 -6.25
N SER A 44 9.38 -3.75 -5.87
CA SER A 44 8.37 -4.70 -6.30
C SER A 44 7.89 -4.54 -7.75
N LYS A 45 7.23 -5.58 -8.29
CA LYS A 45 6.56 -5.48 -9.59
C LYS A 45 5.27 -4.68 -9.52
N GLY A 46 4.55 -4.73 -8.39
CA GLY A 46 3.30 -4.00 -8.16
C GLY A 46 3.46 -2.48 -8.16
N LEU A 47 4.70 -1.96 -8.07
CA LEU A 47 4.99 -0.53 -8.26
C LEU A 47 4.45 0.02 -9.58
N ALA A 48 4.49 -0.75 -10.67
CA ALA A 48 3.98 -0.29 -11.97
C ALA A 48 2.47 -0.05 -11.91
N GLU A 49 1.74 -1.00 -11.33
CA GLU A 49 0.30 -0.94 -11.17
C GLU A 49 -0.09 0.20 -10.23
N LEU A 50 0.65 0.37 -9.13
CA LEU A 50 0.43 1.47 -8.18
C LEU A 50 0.66 2.83 -8.85
N ALA A 51 1.73 2.97 -9.62
CA ALA A 51 2.02 4.19 -10.37
C ALA A 51 0.91 4.52 -11.38
N ALA A 52 0.44 3.51 -12.12
CA ALA A 52 -0.65 3.66 -13.08
C ALA A 52 -1.96 4.05 -12.40
N ALA A 53 -2.30 3.42 -11.27
CA ALA A 53 -3.51 3.70 -10.51
C ALA A 53 -3.46 5.06 -9.80
N ALA A 54 -2.30 5.45 -9.29
CA ALA A 54 -2.07 6.74 -8.64
C ALA A 54 -1.97 7.90 -9.66
N GLY A 55 -1.79 7.60 -10.95
CA GLY A 55 -1.60 8.61 -11.99
C GLY A 55 -0.23 9.29 -11.95
N VAL A 56 0.76 8.66 -11.34
CA VAL A 56 2.11 9.20 -11.11
C VAL A 56 3.12 8.39 -11.92
N PRO A 57 4.14 9.00 -12.56
CA PRO A 57 5.12 8.22 -13.32
C PRO A 57 5.92 7.27 -12.43
N ARG A 58 6.09 6.02 -12.88
CA ARG A 58 6.80 4.95 -12.12
C ARG A 58 8.17 5.40 -11.60
N ALA A 59 8.92 6.17 -12.39
CA ALA A 59 10.24 6.66 -12.00
C ALA A 59 10.18 7.66 -10.83
N GLU A 60 9.19 8.55 -10.83
CA GLU A 60 8.95 9.52 -9.77
C GLU A 60 8.46 8.83 -8.50
N LEU A 61 7.50 7.91 -8.62
CA LEU A 61 7.03 7.12 -7.49
C LEU A 61 8.17 6.29 -6.89
N LYS A 62 9.01 5.64 -7.72
CA LYS A 62 10.17 4.89 -7.24
C LYS A 62 11.17 5.77 -6.49
N ALA A 63 11.43 6.98 -7.00
CA ALA A 63 12.35 7.92 -6.37
C ALA A 63 11.81 8.40 -5.01
N ALA A 64 10.53 8.76 -4.93
CA ALA A 64 9.87 9.17 -3.69
C ALA A 64 9.91 8.05 -2.64
N LEU A 65 9.60 6.81 -3.02
CA LEU A 65 9.67 5.65 -2.13
C LEU A 65 11.11 5.34 -1.67
N ASN A 66 12.11 5.54 -2.52
CA ASN A 66 13.53 5.31 -2.15
C ASN A 66 14.05 6.37 -1.19
N SER A 67 13.71 7.63 -1.45
CA SER A 67 14.13 8.78 -0.64
C SER A 67 13.39 8.82 0.70
N GLY A 68 12.21 8.21 0.79
CA GLY A 68 11.31 8.35 1.94
C GLY A 68 10.65 9.73 2.03
N GLU A 69 10.96 10.63 1.10
CA GLU A 69 10.29 11.91 0.93
C GLU A 69 9.10 11.74 -0.02
N LEU A 70 7.97 11.33 0.55
CA LEU A 70 6.70 11.37 -0.14
C LEU A 70 6.15 12.79 -0.12
N SER A 71 5.99 13.39 -1.30
CA SER A 71 5.19 14.61 -1.41
C SER A 71 3.75 14.33 -1.00
N LEU A 72 3.06 15.32 -0.42
CA LEU A 72 1.65 15.18 -0.03
C LEU A 72 0.76 14.70 -1.18
N ASP A 73 1.06 15.13 -2.40
CA ASP A 73 0.37 14.70 -3.63
C ASP A 73 0.49 13.19 -3.86
N VAL A 74 1.72 12.66 -3.78
CA VAL A 74 2.00 11.22 -3.91
C VAL A 74 1.34 10.43 -2.78
N THR A 75 1.43 10.90 -1.54
CA THR A 75 0.77 10.25 -0.39
C THR A 75 -0.74 10.19 -0.58
N LEU A 76 -1.37 11.28 -1.01
CA LEU A 76 -2.80 11.33 -1.30
C LEU A 76 -3.18 10.38 -2.44
N ALA A 77 -2.39 10.33 -3.50
CA ALA A 77 -2.62 9.44 -4.63
C ALA A 77 -2.55 7.96 -4.21
N ILE A 78 -1.54 7.57 -3.43
CA ILE A 78 -1.41 6.21 -2.89
C ILE A 78 -2.61 5.90 -1.97
N MET A 79 -2.97 6.81 -1.08
CA MET A 79 -4.07 6.61 -0.14
C MET A 79 -5.42 6.45 -0.85
N ARG A 80 -5.63 7.15 -1.98
CA ARG A 80 -6.80 6.96 -2.86
C ARG A 80 -6.81 5.57 -3.49
N VAL A 81 -5.67 5.08 -3.96
CA VAL A 81 -5.56 3.73 -4.53
C VAL A 81 -5.85 2.67 -3.47
N ILE A 82 -5.32 2.86 -2.25
CA ILE A 82 -5.59 1.97 -1.12
C ILE A 82 -7.09 1.96 -0.79
N ASP A 83 -7.74 3.13 -0.71
CA ASP A 83 -9.20 3.24 -0.47
C ASP A 83 -10.04 2.54 -1.56
N LEU A 84 -9.61 2.61 -2.82
CA LEU A 84 -10.29 1.98 -3.95
C LEU A 84 -10.11 0.45 -3.99
N HIS A 85 -8.97 -0.05 -3.54
CA HIS A 85 -8.61 -1.47 -3.64
C HIS A 85 -8.82 -2.26 -2.34
N MET A 86 -8.86 -1.54 -1.21
CA MET A 86 -9.18 -2.05 0.11
C MET A 86 -10.44 -1.32 0.57
N PRO A 87 -11.62 -1.64 0.01
CA PRO A 87 -12.87 -1.15 0.59
C PRO A 87 -12.84 -1.51 2.07
N PRO A 88 -13.33 -0.64 2.98
CA PRO A 88 -13.32 -0.94 4.40
C PRO A 88 -13.89 -2.33 4.55
N SER A 89 -13.06 -3.26 5.04
CA SER A 89 -13.49 -4.61 5.35
C SER A 89 -14.84 -4.44 6.03
N SER A 90 -15.88 -4.96 5.41
CA SER A 90 -17.22 -4.94 5.95
C SER A 90 -17.25 -5.90 7.15
N ASP A 91 -16.51 -5.54 8.19
CA ASP A 91 -16.67 -5.94 9.58
C ASP A 91 -17.21 -4.71 10.34
N GLY A 92 -18.26 -4.13 9.76
CA GLY A 92 -19.09 -3.09 10.35
C GLY A 92 -20.52 -3.60 10.57
N ALA A 93 -20.69 -4.91 10.74
CA ALA A 93 -21.99 -5.57 10.93
C ALA A 93 -22.04 -6.32 12.26
N ALA A 94 -21.83 -5.60 13.37
CA ALA A 94 -22.19 -6.07 14.71
C ALA A 94 -22.56 -4.90 15.62
N ILE A 95 -23.58 -4.14 15.23
CA ILE A 95 -24.41 -3.40 16.21
C ILE A 95 -25.89 -3.60 15.88
N SER A 96 -26.47 -4.72 16.30
CA SER A 96 -27.91 -4.87 16.59
C SER A 96 -28.14 -6.08 17.47
#